data_AF-A0A9P6SQ18-F1
#
_entry.id   AF-A0A9P6SQ18-F1
#
_cell.length_a   1.000
_cell.length_b   1.000
_cell.length_c   1.000
_cell.angle_alpha   90.00
_cell.angle_beta   90.00
_cell.angle_gamma   90.00
#
_symmetry.space_group_name_H-M   'P 1'
#
loop_
_entity.id
_entity.type
_entity.pdbx_description
1 polymer ?
#
loop_
_entity_poly.entity_id
_entity_poly.type
_entity_poly.pdbx_seq_one_letter_code
_entity_poly.pdbx_strand_id
1 'polypeptide(L)'
;MDDKKKAAPIIDIQKVFGRSPDQHILNVVRESCQDAFSLPSFADTLQTIKSHFFARNYDAVFQNPAHLPVYSARYAPSRALCYYHTFLEHPVLMKILEGGPSTILCIGSGAGSELVGISAAMVHANPAPKTKKKAGSDKKGTDTSVKRAGNISKEKPPAEEDAIQSTSDGAILGLEGQSLTSSNDNTIAEPESTEGVASKIAKSKKMPKSDKHQVTIVIQDYVDWSTVLTPMETVVRARMKLGPERLHCETEIGNVLDLSEGLLDRVAKADLITFLFVLNELFQDKKRTMLLVAKMVAAMPQGAHMLVVDSAGSFSNLRVGERTYMVYMLLDHLKDLEIVYQDDAIWYRCPPGVTYPLKLENMRHFIRIYRKL
;
A
#
# COMPACT_ATOMS: atom_id res chain seq x y z
N MET A 1 21.15 -28.39 24.01
CA MET A 1 21.88 -28.01 22.79
C MET A 1 21.43 -26.60 22.43
N ASP A 2 22.37 -25.66 22.45
CA ASP A 2 22.12 -24.23 22.29
C ASP A 2 21.55 -23.90 20.91
N ASP A 3 20.23 -23.67 20.86
CA ASP A 3 19.56 -23.05 19.72
C ASP A 3 19.98 -21.59 19.61
N LYS A 4 21.13 -21.35 18.97
CA LYS A 4 21.61 -20.01 18.64
C LYS A 4 20.56 -19.28 17.79
N LYS A 5 20.05 -18.17 18.33
CA LYS A 5 19.30 -17.11 17.61
C LYS A 5 19.95 -16.86 16.25
N LYS A 6 19.40 -17.40 15.16
CA LYS A 6 19.90 -17.11 13.81
C LYS A 6 19.37 -15.72 13.45
N ALA A 7 20.27 -14.76 13.26
CA ALA A 7 19.87 -13.46 12.77
C ALA A 7 19.37 -13.60 11.33
N ALA A 8 18.32 -12.86 10.97
CA ALA A 8 17.83 -12.77 9.61
C ALA A 8 18.99 -12.51 8.62
N PRO A 9 19.02 -13.19 7.46
CA PRO A 9 20.09 -13.03 6.50
C PRO A 9 20.13 -11.58 5.97
N ILE A 10 21.34 -11.01 5.91
CA ILE A 10 21.59 -9.72 5.27
C ILE A 10 21.47 -9.91 3.76
N ILE A 11 20.64 -9.08 3.13
CA ILE A 11 20.41 -9.09 1.69
C ILE A 11 21.37 -8.12 1.02
N ASP A 12 22.12 -8.64 0.05
CA ASP A 12 22.99 -7.85 -0.81
C ASP A 12 22.14 -7.21 -1.91
N ILE A 13 21.85 -5.92 -1.74
CA ILE A 13 20.97 -5.11 -2.62
C ILE A 13 21.45 -5.19 -4.07
N GLN A 14 22.76 -5.11 -4.32
CA GLN A 14 23.34 -5.15 -5.66
C GLN A 14 23.16 -6.52 -6.32
N LYS A 15 23.23 -7.61 -5.53
CA LYS A 15 22.95 -8.97 -6.02
C LYS A 15 21.47 -9.26 -6.25
N VAL A 16 20.55 -8.44 -5.75
CA VAL A 16 19.12 -8.56 -6.00
C VAL A 16 18.74 -7.70 -7.19
N PHE A 17 18.93 -6.39 -7.09
CA PHE A 17 18.46 -5.44 -8.09
C PHE A 17 19.40 -5.26 -9.29
N GLY A 18 20.66 -5.67 -9.17
CA GLY A 18 21.65 -5.41 -10.21
C GLY A 18 21.80 -3.91 -10.41
N ARG A 19 21.54 -3.42 -11.63
CA ARG A 19 21.74 -2.01 -12.00
C ARG A 19 20.55 -1.10 -11.72
N SER A 20 19.33 -1.64 -11.63
CA SER A 20 18.11 -0.84 -11.51
C SER A 20 17.06 -1.57 -10.69
N PRO A 21 16.79 -1.11 -9.45
CA PRO A 21 15.66 -1.61 -8.66
C PRO A 21 14.33 -1.45 -9.39
N ASP A 22 14.13 -0.32 -10.07
CA ASP A 22 12.88 -0.02 -10.78
C ASP A 22 12.62 -1.04 -11.89
N GLN A 23 13.61 -1.32 -12.75
CA GLN A 23 13.48 -2.34 -13.78
C GLN A 23 13.29 -3.74 -13.19
N HIS A 24 13.91 -4.02 -12.04
CA HIS A 24 13.74 -5.29 -11.34
C HIS A 24 12.30 -5.47 -10.85
N ILE A 25 11.69 -4.44 -10.26
CA ILE A 25 10.28 -4.42 -9.83
C ILE A 25 9.36 -4.69 -11.03
N LEU A 26 9.58 -4.01 -12.15
CA LEU A 26 8.80 -4.23 -13.36
C LEU A 26 8.95 -5.65 -13.92
N ASN A 27 10.15 -6.23 -13.84
CA ASN A 27 10.38 -7.62 -14.24
C ASN A 27 9.66 -8.62 -13.34
N VAL A 28 9.54 -8.35 -12.03
CA VAL A 28 8.74 -9.16 -11.10
C VAL A 28 7.28 -9.19 -11.55
N VAL A 29 6.68 -8.02 -11.76
CA VAL A 29 5.27 -7.94 -12.19
C VAL A 29 5.06 -8.57 -13.56
N ARG A 30 5.99 -8.34 -14.51
CA ARG A 30 5.92 -8.96 -15.85
C ARG A 30 5.90 -10.48 -15.77
N GLU A 31 6.84 -11.06 -15.01
CA GLU A 31 6.96 -12.51 -14.88
C GLU A 31 5.75 -13.11 -14.16
N SER A 32 5.26 -12.48 -13.08
CA SER A 32 4.08 -12.97 -12.36
C SER A 32 2.80 -12.92 -13.20
N CYS A 33 2.73 -12.00 -14.17
CA CYS A 33 1.59 -11.82 -15.07
C CYS A 33 1.82 -12.42 -16.46
N GLN A 34 2.84 -13.27 -16.64
CA GLN A 34 3.20 -13.81 -17.96
C GLN A 34 2.05 -14.59 -18.61
N ASP A 35 1.30 -15.34 -17.80
CA ASP A 35 0.12 -16.07 -18.28
C ASP A 35 -0.96 -15.12 -18.79
N ALA A 36 -1.18 -14.00 -18.10
CA ALA A 36 -2.11 -12.97 -18.55
C ALA A 36 -1.70 -12.41 -19.92
N PHE A 37 -0.43 -12.03 -20.08
CA PHE A 37 0.09 -11.54 -21.37
C PHE A 37 -0.01 -12.55 -22.51
N SER A 38 -0.10 -13.84 -22.19
CA SER A 38 -0.22 -14.92 -23.18
C SER A 38 -1.67 -15.24 -23.56
N LEU A 39 -2.66 -14.60 -22.91
CA LEU A 39 -4.07 -14.79 -23.23
C LEU A 39 -4.41 -14.21 -24.61
N PRO A 40 -5.04 -14.98 -25.51
CA PRO A 40 -5.53 -14.44 -26.78
C PRO A 40 -6.53 -13.30 -26.60
N SER A 41 -7.31 -13.33 -25.51
CA SER A 41 -8.31 -12.32 -25.17
C SER A 41 -7.74 -11.09 -24.45
N PHE A 42 -6.43 -11.00 -24.21
CA PHE A 42 -5.84 -9.97 -23.34
C PHE A 42 -6.28 -8.55 -23.74
N ALA A 43 -6.21 -8.23 -25.03
CA ALA A 43 -6.55 -6.90 -25.54
C ALA A 43 -8.04 -6.59 -25.34
N ASP A 44 -8.93 -7.53 -25.66
CA ASP A 44 -10.38 -7.38 -25.53
C ASP A 44 -10.81 -7.28 -24.07
N THR A 45 -10.23 -8.11 -23.20
CA THR A 45 -10.43 -8.05 -21.75
C THR A 45 -9.95 -6.70 -21.19
N LEU A 46 -8.76 -6.25 -21.58
CA LEU A 46 -8.24 -4.95 -21.14
C LEU A 46 -9.13 -3.79 -21.61
N GLN A 47 -9.66 -3.86 -22.83
CA GLN A 47 -10.57 -2.84 -23.33
C GLN A 47 -11.90 -2.86 -22.57
N THR A 48 -12.42 -4.05 -22.24
CA THR A 48 -13.63 -4.22 -21.41
C THR A 48 -13.45 -3.60 -20.02
N ILE A 49 -12.31 -3.88 -19.37
CA ILE A 49 -11.96 -3.27 -18.07
C ILE A 49 -11.96 -1.74 -18.16
N LYS A 50 -11.35 -1.16 -19.20
CA LYS A 50 -11.35 0.30 -19.41
C LYS A 50 -12.76 0.86 -19.57
N SER A 51 -13.64 0.16 -20.30
CA SER A 51 -15.04 0.56 -20.46
C SER A 51 -15.81 0.55 -19.14
N HIS A 52 -15.57 -0.44 -18.27
CA HIS A 52 -16.16 -0.46 -16.93
C HIS A 52 -15.69 0.70 -16.04
N PHE A 53 -14.40 1.04 -16.07
CA PHE A 53 -13.90 2.23 -15.36
C PHE A 53 -14.52 3.53 -15.88
N PHE A 54 -14.66 3.66 -17.20
CA PHE A 54 -15.33 4.81 -17.81
C PHE A 54 -16.79 4.93 -17.32
N ALA A 55 -17.50 3.80 -17.20
CA ALA A 55 -18.86 3.73 -16.70
C ALA A 55 -18.98 3.79 -15.16
N ARG A 56 -17.86 3.88 -14.42
CA ARG A 56 -17.80 3.79 -12.94
C ARG A 56 -18.41 2.51 -12.38
N ASN A 57 -18.39 1.43 -13.14
CA ASN A 57 -18.88 0.11 -12.72
C ASN A 57 -17.71 -0.74 -12.22
N TYR A 58 -17.22 -0.43 -11.01
CA TYR A 58 -16.08 -1.12 -10.39
C TYR A 58 -16.38 -2.60 -10.13
N ASP A 59 -17.60 -2.92 -9.69
CA ASP A 59 -18.04 -4.29 -9.45
C ASP A 59 -17.87 -5.18 -10.69
N ALA A 60 -18.25 -4.70 -11.88
CA ALA A 60 -18.06 -5.47 -13.11
C ALA A 60 -16.57 -5.70 -13.47
N VAL A 61 -15.66 -4.86 -12.99
CA VAL A 61 -14.21 -5.10 -13.14
C VAL A 61 -13.79 -6.27 -12.27
N PHE A 62 -14.15 -6.28 -10.99
CA PHE A 62 -13.56 -7.17 -10.01
C PHE A 62 -14.36 -8.45 -9.72
N GLN A 63 -15.65 -8.48 -10.03
CA GLN A 63 -16.48 -9.69 -9.89
C GLN A 63 -16.26 -10.72 -11.00
N ASN A 64 -15.62 -10.33 -12.12
CA ASN A 64 -15.23 -11.27 -13.16
C ASN A 64 -13.78 -11.73 -12.94
N PRO A 65 -13.53 -12.99 -12.54
CA PRO A 65 -12.18 -13.49 -12.26
C PRO A 65 -11.23 -13.40 -13.46
N ALA A 66 -11.75 -13.45 -14.69
CA ALA A 66 -10.94 -13.33 -15.91
C ALA A 66 -10.32 -11.92 -16.08
N HIS A 67 -10.89 -10.91 -15.43
CA HIS A 67 -10.36 -9.55 -15.48
C HIS A 67 -9.14 -9.37 -14.57
N LEU A 68 -9.05 -10.11 -13.46
CA LEU A 68 -8.07 -9.84 -12.39
C LEU A 68 -6.61 -9.92 -12.86
N PRO A 69 -6.18 -10.96 -13.60
CA PRO A 69 -4.80 -11.04 -14.08
C PRO A 69 -4.47 -9.94 -15.10
N VAL A 70 -5.43 -9.59 -15.97
CA VAL A 70 -5.27 -8.52 -16.98
C VAL A 70 -5.23 -7.15 -16.31
N TYR A 71 -6.05 -6.93 -15.29
CA TYR A 71 -6.04 -5.73 -14.46
C TYR A 71 -4.68 -5.56 -13.76
N SER A 72 -4.21 -6.61 -13.08
CA SER A 72 -2.93 -6.57 -12.38
C SER A 72 -1.76 -6.30 -13.34
N ALA A 73 -1.71 -6.99 -14.48
CA ALA A 73 -0.71 -6.76 -15.52
C ALA A 73 -0.68 -5.30 -16.04
N ARG A 74 -1.85 -4.65 -16.10
CA ARG A 74 -1.97 -3.27 -16.59
C ARG A 74 -1.63 -2.20 -15.55
N TYR A 75 -2.15 -2.35 -14.33
CA TYR A 75 -2.21 -1.26 -13.36
C TYR A 75 -1.27 -1.45 -12.16
N ALA A 76 -0.87 -2.69 -11.84
CA ALA A 76 0.04 -2.94 -10.73
C ALA A 76 1.47 -2.37 -10.91
N PRO A 77 2.09 -2.36 -12.11
CA PRO A 77 3.50 -1.97 -12.25
C PRO A 77 3.81 -0.54 -11.79
N SER A 78 3.04 0.44 -12.25
CA SER A 78 3.25 1.85 -11.87
C SER A 78 2.98 2.08 -10.39
N ARG A 79 1.97 1.43 -9.82
CA ARG A 79 1.64 1.50 -8.39
C ARG A 79 2.72 0.86 -7.54
N ALA A 80 3.23 -0.31 -7.92
CA ALA A 80 4.32 -0.98 -7.22
C ALA A 80 5.58 -0.12 -7.15
N LEU A 81 5.95 0.54 -8.26
CA LEU A 81 7.07 1.49 -8.28
C LEU A 81 6.81 2.70 -7.37
N CYS A 82 5.62 3.29 -7.43
CA CYS A 82 5.26 4.41 -6.55
C CYS A 82 5.36 4.02 -5.08
N TYR A 83 4.77 2.89 -4.69
CA TYR A 83 4.78 2.45 -3.30
C TYR A 83 6.20 2.13 -2.81
N TYR A 84 7.01 1.49 -3.66
CA TYR A 84 8.42 1.28 -3.38
C TYR A 84 9.17 2.60 -3.09
N HIS A 85 9.03 3.61 -3.95
CA HIS A 85 9.64 4.92 -3.73
C HIS A 85 9.08 5.64 -2.51
N THR A 86 7.76 5.59 -2.28
CA THR A 86 7.12 6.14 -1.07
C THR A 86 7.73 5.56 0.20
N PHE A 87 7.98 4.24 0.26
CA PHE A 87 8.64 3.65 1.42
C PHE A 87 10.06 4.18 1.59
N LEU A 88 10.86 4.28 0.52
CA LEU A 88 12.24 4.78 0.59
C LEU A 88 12.35 6.28 0.95
N GLU A 89 11.40 7.10 0.49
CA GLU A 89 11.40 8.54 0.69
C GLU A 89 10.96 8.95 2.10
N HIS A 90 10.25 8.07 2.82
CA HIS A 90 9.73 8.34 4.15
C HIS A 90 10.40 7.47 5.21
N PRO A 91 11.34 8.04 6.01
CA PRO A 91 12.08 7.29 7.04
C PRO A 91 11.19 6.57 8.05
N VAL A 92 10.00 7.10 8.33
CA VAL A 92 9.02 6.47 9.23
C VAL A 92 8.54 5.12 8.68
N LEU A 93 8.34 4.99 7.36
CA LEU A 93 7.93 3.75 6.72
C LEU A 93 9.10 2.76 6.64
N MET A 94 10.30 3.22 6.25
CA MET A 94 11.50 2.37 6.29
C MET A 94 11.78 1.81 7.68
N LYS A 95 11.60 2.60 8.73
CA LYS A 95 11.84 2.15 10.10
C LYS A 95 10.93 0.99 10.53
N ILE A 96 9.72 0.90 9.97
CA ILE A 96 8.82 -0.24 10.21
C ILE A 96 9.43 -1.51 9.60
N LEU A 97 9.97 -1.42 8.38
CA LEU A 97 10.63 -2.53 7.70
C LEU A 97 12.01 -2.89 8.28
N GLU A 98 12.74 -1.92 8.81
CA GLU A 98 14.07 -2.08 9.45
C GLU A 98 14.00 -2.50 10.91
N GLY A 99 12.80 -2.45 11.49
CA GLY A 99 12.55 -2.67 12.90
C GLY A 99 12.63 -4.14 13.32
N GLY A 100 11.84 -4.47 14.33
CA GLY A 100 11.62 -5.86 14.73
C GLY A 100 10.69 -6.59 13.75
N PRO A 101 10.07 -7.71 14.19
CA PRO A 101 8.92 -8.25 13.48
C PRO A 101 7.84 -7.17 13.37
N SER A 102 7.26 -7.00 12.17
CA SER A 102 6.23 -5.99 11.92
C SER A 102 5.08 -6.55 11.10
N THR A 103 3.86 -6.07 11.35
CA THR A 103 2.67 -6.41 10.56
C THR A 103 2.15 -5.20 9.80
N ILE A 104 1.95 -5.36 8.49
CA ILE A 104 1.38 -4.35 7.60
C ILE A 104 0.04 -4.88 7.10
N LEU A 105 -1.06 -4.20 7.44
CA LEU A 105 -2.40 -4.49 6.96
C LEU A 105 -2.72 -3.63 5.75
N CYS A 106 -2.83 -4.26 4.58
CA CYS A 106 -3.06 -3.60 3.30
C CYS A 106 -4.53 -3.70 2.87
N ILE A 107 -5.24 -2.57 2.89
CA ILE A 107 -6.67 -2.50 2.55
C ILE A 107 -6.86 -2.32 1.04
N GLY A 108 -7.63 -3.20 0.39
CA GLY A 108 -7.91 -3.15 -1.05
C GLY A 108 -6.69 -3.48 -1.93
N SER A 109 -5.80 -4.32 -1.41
CA SER A 109 -4.48 -4.56 -2.00
C SER A 109 -4.42 -5.77 -2.95
N GLY A 110 -5.56 -6.31 -3.37
CA GLY A 110 -5.62 -7.59 -4.09
C GLY A 110 -4.83 -7.64 -5.40
N ALA A 111 -4.66 -6.52 -6.10
CA ALA A 111 -3.93 -6.46 -7.36
C ALA A 111 -2.41 -6.71 -7.25
N GLY A 112 -1.85 -6.77 -6.03
CA GLY A 112 -0.47 -7.16 -5.76
C GLY A 112 0.57 -6.04 -5.81
N SER A 113 0.16 -4.79 -6.03
CA SER A 113 1.08 -3.64 -6.06
C SER A 113 1.81 -3.41 -4.74
N GLU A 114 1.11 -3.54 -3.61
CA GLU A 114 1.72 -3.37 -2.28
C GLU A 114 2.65 -4.53 -1.95
N LEU A 115 2.24 -5.76 -2.24
CA LEU A 115 3.09 -6.94 -2.09
C LEU A 115 4.44 -6.73 -2.78
N VAL A 116 4.45 -6.29 -4.03
CA VAL A 116 5.69 -6.07 -4.79
C VAL A 116 6.45 -4.84 -4.27
N GLY A 117 5.79 -3.70 -4.09
CA GLY A 117 6.43 -2.44 -3.71
C GLY A 117 7.06 -2.50 -2.32
N ILE A 118 6.32 -3.01 -1.33
CA ILE A 118 6.81 -3.18 0.05
C ILE A 118 7.94 -4.21 0.09
N SER A 119 7.78 -5.35 -0.59
CA SER A 119 8.84 -6.37 -0.65
C SER A 119 10.12 -5.82 -1.28
N ALA A 120 10.03 -4.97 -2.29
CA ALA A 120 11.19 -4.31 -2.87
C ALA A 120 11.85 -3.36 -1.85
N ALA A 121 11.08 -2.60 -1.07
CA ALA A 121 11.61 -1.76 -0.01
C ALA A 121 12.30 -2.59 1.09
N MET A 122 11.76 -3.77 1.43
CA MET A 122 12.36 -4.69 2.41
C MET A 122 13.76 -5.17 2.05
N VAL A 123 14.13 -5.19 0.77
CA VAL A 123 15.49 -5.53 0.32
C VAL A 123 16.51 -4.51 0.83
N HIS A 124 16.12 -3.25 0.99
CA HIS A 124 16.97 -2.19 1.58
C HIS A 124 16.96 -2.23 3.11
N ALA A 125 15.88 -2.73 3.69
CA ALA A 125 15.69 -2.83 5.14
C ALA A 125 16.48 -4.01 5.74
N ASN A 126 17.80 -3.92 5.73
CA ASN A 126 18.65 -4.88 6.41
C ASN A 126 18.68 -4.63 7.92
N PRO A 127 18.65 -5.69 8.77
CA PRO A 127 18.76 -5.53 10.22
C PRO A 127 20.06 -4.79 10.57
N ALA A 128 19.95 -3.74 11.38
CA ALA A 128 21.10 -2.96 11.80
C ALA A 128 22.18 -3.87 12.42
N PRO A 129 23.45 -3.78 11.99
CA PRO A 129 24.52 -4.55 12.62
C PRO A 129 24.61 -4.13 14.09
N LYS A 130 24.56 -5.10 15.01
CA LYS A 130 24.72 -4.84 16.45
C LYS A 130 26.07 -4.16 16.66
N THR A 131 26.07 -2.84 16.83
CA THR A 131 27.24 -2.13 17.33
C THR A 131 27.51 -2.67 18.73
N LYS A 132 28.59 -3.44 18.87
CA LYS A 132 29.15 -3.75 20.19
C LYS A 132 29.44 -2.40 20.82
N LYS A 133 28.64 -1.97 21.81
CA LYS A 133 29.03 -0.88 22.71
C LYS A 133 30.39 -1.28 23.30
N LYS A 134 31.47 -0.67 22.80
CA LYS A 134 32.75 -0.69 23.50
C LYS A 134 32.50 0.08 24.80
N ALA A 135 32.56 -0.64 25.91
CA ALA A 135 32.64 -0.03 27.22
C ALA A 135 33.95 0.77 27.32
N GLY A 136 33.83 2.05 27.70
CA GLY A 136 34.90 2.85 28.30
C GLY A 136 35.91 3.52 27.36
N SER A 137 35.90 4.85 27.33
CA SER A 137 36.83 5.63 28.17
C SER A 137 36.50 7.11 28.06
N ASP A 138 36.21 7.72 29.21
CA ASP A 138 36.23 9.17 29.39
C ASP A 138 37.62 9.70 29.05
N LYS A 139 37.71 10.62 28.10
CA LYS A 139 38.77 11.63 28.06
C LYS A 139 38.18 13.00 27.73
N LYS A 140 38.30 13.88 28.73
CA LYS A 140 38.12 15.33 28.69
C LYS A 140 39.00 16.01 27.63
N GLY A 141 38.48 17.13 27.12
CA GLY A 141 39.23 18.24 26.51
C GLY A 141 39.36 18.11 24.99
N THR A 142 39.11 19.13 24.16
CA THR A 142 39.08 20.57 24.40
C THR A 142 38.27 21.26 23.30
N ASP A 143 37.62 22.34 23.73
CA ASP A 143 37.00 23.39 22.93
C ASP A 143 37.94 23.91 21.83
N THR A 144 37.42 24.05 20.60
CA THR A 144 37.91 25.05 19.65
C THR A 144 36.81 25.34 18.63
N SER A 145 36.27 26.52 18.79
CA SER A 145 35.33 27.20 17.92
C SER A 145 35.99 27.59 16.60
N VAL A 146 35.35 27.25 15.47
CA VAL A 146 35.54 27.96 14.20
C VAL A 146 34.18 28.24 13.58
N LYS A 147 33.86 29.54 13.52
CA LYS A 147 32.75 30.14 12.77
C LYS A 147 33.02 30.07 11.27
N ARG A 148 31.99 29.82 10.45
CA ARG A 148 31.66 30.56 9.21
C ARG A 148 30.34 30.01 8.65
N ALA A 149 29.26 30.77 8.75
CA ALA A 149 28.82 31.82 7.81
C ALA A 149 27.87 31.22 6.77
N GLY A 150 26.60 31.60 6.89
CA GLY A 150 25.56 31.24 5.93
C GLY A 150 25.75 31.97 4.61
N ASN A 151 25.17 31.39 3.56
CA ASN A 151 24.62 32.20 2.49
C ASN A 151 23.35 31.52 1.96
N ILE A 152 22.23 32.19 2.18
CA ILE A 152 20.93 31.89 1.61
C ILE A 152 20.86 32.69 0.32
N SER A 153 20.85 32.03 -0.83
CA SER A 153 20.42 32.63 -2.09
C SER A 153 18.99 32.17 -2.39
N LYS A 154 18.05 33.10 -2.17
CA LYS A 154 16.70 33.06 -2.73
C LYS A 154 16.82 33.29 -4.23
N GLU A 155 16.44 32.32 -5.05
CA GLU A 155 16.12 32.56 -6.45
C GLU A 155 14.59 32.58 -6.64
N LYS A 156 14.15 33.63 -7.34
CA LYS A 156 12.76 33.95 -7.67
C LYS A 156 12.50 33.40 -9.08
N PRO A 157 11.33 32.81 -9.39
CA PRO A 157 11.09 32.23 -10.70
C PRO A 157 10.83 33.33 -11.75
N PRO A 158 11.28 33.17 -13.01
CA PRO A 158 10.82 34.02 -14.10
C PRO A 158 9.49 33.51 -14.67
N ALA A 159 8.73 34.48 -15.19
CA ALA A 159 7.38 34.36 -15.72
C ALA A 159 7.30 33.67 -17.10
N GLU A 160 6.08 33.26 -17.41
CA GLU A 160 5.58 32.59 -18.62
C GLU A 160 5.81 33.37 -19.92
N GLU A 161 6.09 32.65 -21.01
CA GLU A 161 5.30 32.58 -22.26
C GLU A 161 6.12 31.81 -23.32
N ASP A 162 5.67 30.62 -23.75
CA ASP A 162 5.14 30.42 -25.11
C ASP A 162 4.81 28.95 -25.41
N ALA A 163 3.72 28.80 -26.16
CA ALA A 163 3.02 27.58 -26.52
C ALA A 163 3.77 26.67 -27.51
N ILE A 164 3.53 25.36 -27.44
CA ILE A 164 3.42 24.44 -28.60
C ILE A 164 2.56 23.21 -28.19
N GLN A 165 1.72 22.80 -29.15
CA GLN A 165 0.63 21.83 -29.09
C GLN A 165 0.95 20.46 -28.46
N SER A 166 0.12 20.05 -27.50
CA SER A 166 0.05 18.69 -26.98
C SER A 166 -1.07 17.88 -27.66
N THR A 167 -0.72 16.76 -28.29
CA THR A 167 -1.66 15.70 -28.64
C THR A 167 -2.05 14.92 -27.39
N SER A 168 -3.32 14.99 -27.01
CA SER A 168 -3.88 14.39 -25.80
C SER A 168 -4.23 12.91 -26.02
N ASP A 169 -3.46 12.01 -25.39
CA ASP A 169 -3.87 10.63 -25.07
C ASP A 169 -3.22 10.20 -23.74
N GLY A 170 -3.76 10.78 -22.66
CA GLY A 170 -3.51 10.39 -21.28
C GLY A 170 -4.85 10.41 -20.57
N ALA A 171 -5.36 9.23 -20.19
CA ALA A 171 -6.62 9.10 -19.48
C ALA A 171 -6.47 9.62 -18.03
N ILE A 172 -6.52 10.94 -17.88
CA ILE A 172 -6.94 11.59 -16.65
C ILE A 172 -8.46 11.72 -16.78
N LEU A 173 -9.21 10.76 -16.22
CA LEU A 173 -10.66 10.79 -16.23
C LEU A 173 -11.16 11.90 -15.30
N GLY A 174 -11.27 13.13 -15.81
CA GLY A 174 -12.15 14.17 -15.25
C GLY A 174 -13.57 14.01 -15.83
N LEU A 175 -14.60 14.32 -15.03
CA LEU A 175 -15.80 15.11 -15.41
C LEU A 175 -16.82 15.15 -14.27
N GLU A 176 -17.41 16.34 -14.12
CA GLU A 176 -18.21 16.87 -13.02
C GLU A 176 -19.72 16.65 -13.19
N GLY A 177 -20.43 16.58 -12.06
CA GLY A 177 -21.77 17.13 -11.84
C GLY A 177 -23.01 16.42 -12.42
N GLN A 178 -23.82 15.79 -11.55
CA GLN A 178 -25.22 16.18 -11.25
C GLN A 178 -25.83 15.33 -10.12
N SER A 179 -26.83 15.92 -9.46
CA SER A 179 -27.48 15.55 -8.20
C SER A 179 -28.79 14.76 -8.43
N LEU A 180 -29.45 14.38 -7.31
CA LEU A 180 -30.81 13.82 -7.13
C LEU A 180 -30.85 12.27 -7.07
N THR A 181 -31.57 11.57 -6.19
CA THR A 181 -32.47 11.86 -5.06
C THR A 181 -32.68 10.53 -4.30
N SER A 182 -32.99 10.64 -3.01
CA SER A 182 -33.35 9.57 -2.07
C SER A 182 -34.61 8.77 -2.42
N SER A 183 -34.63 7.48 -2.03
CA SER A 183 -35.84 6.78 -1.55
C SER A 183 -35.46 5.65 -0.57
N ASN A 184 -36.02 5.72 0.64
CA ASN A 184 -36.08 4.65 1.64
C ASN A 184 -36.98 3.49 1.14
N ASP A 185 -36.81 2.25 1.61
CA ASP A 185 -37.54 1.72 2.78
C ASP A 185 -37.13 0.25 3.13
N ASN A 186 -37.19 -0.02 4.43
CA ASN A 186 -37.42 -1.27 5.19
C ASN A 186 -37.58 -2.63 4.44
N THR A 187 -37.19 -3.80 4.95
CA THR A 187 -37.47 -4.35 6.30
C THR A 187 -36.76 -5.70 6.50
N ILE A 188 -36.64 -6.07 7.77
CA ILE A 188 -36.05 -7.25 8.41
C ILE A 188 -36.85 -8.54 8.16
N ALA A 189 -36.15 -9.68 8.03
CA ALA A 189 -36.59 -10.98 8.54
C ALA A 189 -35.39 -11.96 8.64
N GLU A 190 -35.00 -12.31 9.87
CA GLU A 190 -34.42 -13.63 10.17
C GLU A 190 -35.58 -14.65 10.31
N PRO A 191 -35.35 -15.98 10.20
CA PRO A 191 -34.84 -16.72 11.35
C PRO A 191 -33.95 -17.96 11.03
N GLU A 192 -33.29 -18.39 12.10
CA GLU A 192 -33.22 -19.77 12.59
C GLU A 192 -31.95 -20.62 12.41
N SER A 193 -31.59 -21.14 13.58
CA SER A 193 -30.50 -21.98 14.04
C SER A 193 -30.50 -23.39 13.50
N THR A 194 -29.31 -23.99 13.36
CA THR A 194 -29.10 -25.41 13.69
C THR A 194 -27.70 -25.67 14.26
N GLU A 195 -27.69 -26.62 15.19
CA GLU A 195 -26.61 -27.27 15.95
C GLU A 195 -25.46 -27.76 15.04
N GLY A 196 -24.18 -27.80 15.43
CA GLY A 196 -23.60 -28.37 16.64
C GLY A 196 -22.76 -29.59 16.27
N VAL A 197 -21.46 -29.41 15.96
CA VAL A 197 -20.49 -30.52 15.88
C VAL A 197 -19.17 -30.11 16.55
N ALA A 198 -18.87 -30.77 17.67
CA ALA A 198 -17.67 -30.59 18.46
C ALA A 198 -16.41 -31.05 17.69
N SER A 199 -15.43 -30.15 17.54
CA SER A 199 -14.12 -30.47 16.97
C SER A 199 -13.15 -30.96 18.06
N LYS A 200 -12.43 -32.05 17.73
CA LYS A 200 -11.38 -32.63 18.58
C LYS A 200 -10.16 -31.72 18.55
N ILE A 201 -9.72 -31.27 19.73
CA ILE A 201 -8.54 -30.43 19.94
C ILE A 201 -7.28 -31.19 19.51
N ALA A 202 -6.75 -30.83 18.34
CA ALA A 202 -5.43 -31.24 17.89
C ALA A 202 -4.37 -30.43 18.65
N LYS A 203 -3.40 -31.14 19.24
CA LYS A 203 -2.29 -30.57 20.00
C LYS A 203 -1.55 -29.53 19.15
N SER A 204 -1.50 -28.30 19.68
CA SER A 204 -0.73 -27.17 19.14
C SER A 204 0.71 -27.59 18.85
N LYS A 205 1.07 -27.66 17.56
CA LYS A 205 2.47 -27.68 17.12
C LYS A 205 3.05 -26.32 17.53
N LYS A 206 4.12 -26.34 18.33
CA LYS A 206 4.92 -25.16 18.68
C LYS A 206 5.17 -24.32 17.42
N MET A 207 4.68 -23.08 17.43
CA MET A 207 5.00 -22.09 16.41
C MET A 207 6.54 -21.97 16.28
N PRO A 208 7.08 -21.87 15.05
CA PRO A 208 8.49 -21.60 14.86
C PRO A 208 8.88 -20.29 15.56
N LYS A 209 10.06 -20.28 16.18
CA LYS A 209 10.60 -19.14 16.94
C LYS A 209 10.66 -17.90 16.04
N SER A 210 10.11 -16.78 16.49
CA SER A 210 10.02 -15.53 15.70
C SER A 210 11.40 -15.07 15.21
N ASP A 211 11.54 -14.95 13.90
CA ASP A 211 12.67 -14.24 13.32
C ASP A 211 12.53 -12.75 13.70
N LYS A 212 13.64 -12.13 14.08
CA LYS A 212 13.64 -10.77 14.65
C LYS A 212 13.37 -9.69 13.62
N HIS A 213 13.29 -10.03 12.33
CA HIS A 213 13.19 -9.09 11.21
C HIS A 213 12.18 -9.57 10.15
N GLN A 214 11.16 -10.30 10.57
CA GLN A 214 10.10 -10.79 9.68
C GLN A 214 9.04 -9.69 9.48
N VAL A 215 8.73 -9.38 8.22
CA VAL A 215 7.58 -8.52 7.90
C VAL A 215 6.43 -9.40 7.46
N THR A 216 5.27 -9.25 8.09
CA THR A 216 4.01 -9.85 7.67
C THR A 216 3.20 -8.84 6.88
N ILE A 217 2.88 -9.16 5.63
CA ILE A 217 1.95 -8.38 4.79
C ILE A 217 0.61 -9.12 4.79
N VAL A 218 -0.41 -8.50 5.37
CA VAL A 218 -1.80 -8.99 5.37
C VAL A 218 -2.55 -8.26 4.27
N ILE A 219 -2.94 -8.96 3.23
CA ILE A 219 -3.67 -8.43 2.08
C ILE A 219 -5.15 -8.64 2.33
N GLN A 220 -5.88 -7.55 2.58
CA GLN A 220 -7.33 -7.55 2.78
C GLN A 220 -8.02 -7.07 1.50
N ASP A 221 -8.88 -7.90 0.93
CA ASP A 221 -9.68 -7.54 -0.25
C ASP A 221 -11.04 -8.23 -0.21
N TYR A 222 -12.05 -7.70 -0.89
CA TYR A 222 -13.38 -8.35 -0.94
C TYR A 222 -13.46 -9.40 -2.05
N VAL A 223 -12.49 -9.40 -2.97
CA VAL A 223 -12.38 -10.36 -4.07
C VAL A 223 -11.28 -11.39 -3.79
N ASP A 224 -11.46 -12.61 -4.30
CA ASP A 224 -10.42 -13.63 -4.28
C ASP A 224 -9.37 -13.36 -5.37
N TRP A 225 -8.23 -12.79 -4.95
CA TRP A 225 -7.09 -12.52 -5.83
C TRP A 225 -6.04 -13.64 -5.83
N SER A 226 -6.34 -14.84 -5.32
CA SER A 226 -5.37 -15.94 -5.20
C SER A 226 -4.70 -16.30 -6.53
N THR A 227 -5.43 -16.20 -7.64
CA THR A 227 -4.92 -16.44 -9.00
C THR A 227 -3.84 -15.43 -9.44
N VAL A 228 -3.79 -14.26 -8.82
CA VAL A 228 -2.79 -13.19 -9.06
C VAL A 228 -1.72 -13.21 -7.97
N LEU A 229 -2.12 -13.24 -6.70
CA LEU A 229 -1.23 -13.09 -5.57
C LEU A 229 -0.30 -14.29 -5.37
N THR A 230 -0.77 -15.52 -5.60
CA THR A 230 0.04 -16.74 -5.42
C THR A 230 1.26 -16.78 -6.37
N PRO A 231 1.09 -16.63 -7.70
CA PRO A 231 2.25 -16.58 -8.60
C PRO A 231 3.11 -15.33 -8.34
N MET A 232 2.50 -14.19 -8.00
CA MET A 232 3.24 -12.97 -7.71
C MET A 232 4.13 -13.07 -6.47
N GLU A 233 3.61 -13.64 -5.37
CA GLU A 233 4.40 -13.92 -4.16
C GLU A 233 5.56 -14.86 -4.48
N THR A 234 5.33 -15.90 -5.28
CA THR A 234 6.38 -16.85 -5.68
C THR A 234 7.52 -16.13 -6.40
N VAL A 235 7.20 -15.27 -7.37
CA VAL A 235 8.18 -14.49 -8.14
C VAL A 235 8.89 -13.46 -7.24
N VAL A 236 8.16 -12.75 -6.37
CA VAL A 236 8.72 -11.80 -5.40
C VAL A 236 9.76 -12.48 -4.52
N ARG A 237 9.41 -13.61 -3.89
CA ARG A 237 10.33 -14.36 -3.01
C ARG A 237 11.58 -14.80 -3.74
N ALA A 238 11.42 -15.35 -4.94
CA ALA A 238 12.52 -15.85 -5.75
C ALA A 238 13.45 -14.72 -6.21
N ARG A 239 12.91 -13.65 -6.81
CA ARG A 239 13.70 -12.56 -7.39
C ARG A 239 14.31 -11.64 -6.32
N MET A 240 13.58 -11.36 -5.25
CA MET A 240 14.03 -10.46 -4.17
C MET A 240 14.80 -11.18 -3.06
N LYS A 241 14.93 -12.51 -3.13
CA LYS A 241 15.62 -13.36 -2.13
C LYS A 241 15.03 -13.19 -0.72
N LEU A 242 13.71 -13.10 -0.65
CA LEU A 242 12.95 -12.97 0.60
C LEU A 242 12.37 -14.32 1.01
N GLY A 243 13.12 -15.04 1.85
CA GLY A 243 12.67 -16.30 2.43
C GLY A 243 11.50 -16.11 3.41
N PRO A 244 10.85 -17.22 3.84
CA PRO A 244 9.74 -17.17 4.80
C PRO A 244 10.13 -16.54 6.14
N GLU A 245 11.42 -16.52 6.48
CA GLU A 245 11.96 -15.86 7.67
C GLU A 245 11.98 -14.32 7.56
N ARG A 246 11.96 -13.77 6.33
CA ARG A 246 11.96 -12.34 6.05
C ARG A 246 10.58 -11.79 5.70
N LEU A 247 9.83 -12.52 4.88
CA LEU A 247 8.51 -12.11 4.37
C LEU A 247 7.48 -13.19 4.70
N HIS A 248 6.42 -12.81 5.38
CA HIS A 248 5.21 -13.62 5.51
C HIS A 248 4.05 -12.91 4.81
N CYS A 249 3.25 -13.64 4.05
CA CYS A 249 2.10 -13.09 3.34
C CYS A 249 0.85 -13.83 3.81
N GLU A 250 -0.19 -13.08 4.10
CA GLU A 250 -1.51 -13.59 4.45
C GLU A 250 -2.56 -12.88 3.58
N THR A 251 -3.61 -13.60 3.18
CA THR A 251 -4.73 -13.04 2.42
C THR A 251 -6.01 -13.23 3.21
N GLU A 252 -6.81 -12.18 3.33
CA GLU A 252 -8.11 -12.22 4.00
C GLU A 252 -9.17 -11.69 3.04
N ILE A 253 -10.16 -12.54 2.74
CA ILE A 253 -11.24 -12.22 1.81
C ILE A 253 -12.43 -11.73 2.63
N GLY A 254 -12.84 -10.48 2.41
CA GLY A 254 -13.99 -9.88 3.07
C GLY A 254 -14.16 -8.41 2.75
N ASN A 255 -15.41 -7.93 2.81
CA ASN A 255 -15.70 -6.52 2.66
C ASN A 255 -15.35 -5.78 3.96
N VAL A 256 -14.40 -4.85 3.88
CA VAL A 256 -13.95 -4.10 5.06
C VAL A 256 -15.05 -3.25 5.70
N LEU A 257 -16.06 -2.85 4.94
CA LEU A 257 -17.21 -2.10 5.45
C LEU A 257 -18.14 -2.95 6.33
N ASP A 258 -17.97 -4.28 6.34
CA ASP A 258 -18.73 -5.19 7.21
C ASP A 258 -18.16 -5.23 8.63
N LEU A 259 -16.95 -4.70 8.86
CA LEU A 259 -16.35 -4.58 10.19
C LEU A 259 -16.31 -5.91 10.97
N SER A 260 -15.88 -6.98 10.29
CA SER A 260 -15.73 -8.29 10.93
C SER A 260 -14.80 -8.23 12.15
N GLU A 261 -15.03 -9.10 13.12
CA GLU A 261 -14.13 -9.23 14.28
C GLU A 261 -12.70 -9.58 13.85
N GLY A 262 -12.56 -10.42 12.81
CA GLY A 262 -11.27 -10.75 12.19
C GLY A 262 -10.52 -9.52 11.71
N LEU A 263 -11.18 -8.60 11.00
CA LEU A 263 -10.57 -7.35 10.55
C LEU A 263 -10.07 -6.50 11.72
N LEU A 264 -10.88 -6.33 12.76
CA LEU A 264 -10.48 -5.53 13.93
C LEU A 264 -9.33 -6.19 14.72
N ASP A 265 -9.30 -7.52 14.77
CA ASP A 265 -8.18 -8.29 15.32
C ASP A 265 -6.89 -8.10 14.52
N ARG A 266 -6.97 -7.94 13.19
CA ARG A 266 -5.81 -7.58 12.35
C ARG A 266 -5.35 -6.16 12.64
N VAL A 267 -6.28 -5.20 12.71
CA VAL A 267 -5.99 -3.80 13.02
C VAL A 267 -5.27 -3.68 14.35
N ALA A 268 -5.72 -4.38 15.38
CA ALA A 268 -5.13 -4.37 16.72
C ALA A 268 -3.71 -4.99 16.79
N LYS A 269 -3.24 -5.63 15.70
CA LYS A 269 -1.91 -6.22 15.60
C LYS A 269 -1.02 -5.52 14.56
N ALA A 270 -1.55 -4.56 13.82
CA ALA A 270 -0.85 -3.89 12.74
C ALA A 270 0.06 -2.76 13.25
N ASP A 271 1.31 -2.75 12.78
CA ASP A 271 2.24 -1.63 12.96
C ASP A 271 2.02 -0.54 11.89
N LEU A 272 1.52 -0.94 10.73
CA LEU A 272 1.12 -0.08 9.62
C LEU A 272 -0.19 -0.56 9.01
N ILE A 273 -1.10 0.37 8.77
CA ILE A 273 -2.32 0.14 7.98
C ILE A 273 -2.23 1.01 6.74
N THR A 274 -2.46 0.44 5.56
CA THR A 274 -2.38 1.18 4.29
C THR A 274 -3.75 1.29 3.62
N PHE A 275 -4.02 2.46 3.05
CA PHE A 275 -5.11 2.72 2.11
C PHE A 275 -4.50 3.33 0.85
N LEU A 276 -4.08 2.48 -0.10
CA LEU A 276 -3.39 2.94 -1.32
C LEU A 276 -4.30 2.82 -2.55
N PHE A 277 -4.88 3.94 -2.96
CA PHE A 277 -5.85 4.08 -4.05
C PHE A 277 -7.15 3.28 -3.85
N VAL A 278 -7.63 3.22 -2.60
CA VAL A 278 -8.90 2.56 -2.23
C VAL A 278 -9.83 3.48 -1.43
N LEU A 279 -9.31 4.52 -0.78
CA LEU A 279 -10.09 5.32 0.16
C LEU A 279 -11.23 6.04 -0.56
N ASN A 280 -10.94 6.62 -1.73
CA ASN A 280 -11.95 7.27 -2.58
C ASN A 280 -13.11 6.34 -2.97
N GLU A 281 -12.83 5.05 -3.20
CA GLU A 281 -13.85 4.05 -3.52
C GLU A 281 -14.73 3.73 -2.31
N LEU A 282 -14.12 3.53 -1.13
CA LEU A 282 -14.85 3.29 0.11
C LEU A 282 -15.80 4.46 0.44
N PHE A 283 -15.38 5.70 0.18
CA PHE A 283 -16.20 6.88 0.46
C PHE A 283 -17.43 7.06 -0.43
N GLN A 284 -17.68 6.15 -1.40
CA GLN A 284 -18.99 6.03 -2.02
C GLN A 284 -20.08 5.70 -0.97
N ASP A 285 -19.75 4.92 0.07
CA ASP A 285 -20.55 4.82 1.29
C ASP A 285 -19.89 5.57 2.44
N LYS A 286 -20.08 6.90 2.45
CA LYS A 286 -19.53 7.79 3.47
C LYS A 286 -19.84 7.34 4.91
N LYS A 287 -21.06 6.85 5.19
CA LYS A 287 -21.48 6.52 6.56
C LYS A 287 -20.72 5.29 7.06
N ARG A 288 -20.71 4.22 6.27
CA ARG A 288 -20.00 2.99 6.63
C ARG A 288 -18.49 3.22 6.67
N THR A 289 -17.95 4.02 5.76
CA THR A 289 -16.50 4.32 5.73
C THR A 289 -16.05 5.16 6.91
N MET A 290 -16.83 6.17 7.34
CA MET A 290 -16.52 6.89 8.57
C MET A 290 -16.61 6.00 9.82
N LEU A 291 -17.56 5.05 9.85
CA LEU A 291 -17.62 4.05 10.91
C LEU A 291 -16.40 3.12 10.88
N LEU A 292 -16.00 2.67 9.69
CA LEU A 292 -14.79 1.86 9.49
C LEU A 292 -13.56 2.57 10.04
N VAL A 293 -13.28 3.78 9.56
CA VAL A 293 -12.13 4.57 10.00
C VAL A 293 -12.16 4.79 11.51
N ALA A 294 -13.30 5.18 12.08
CA ALA A 294 -13.41 5.38 13.53
C ALA A 294 -13.12 4.10 14.34
N LYS A 295 -13.65 2.95 13.91
CA LYS A 295 -13.41 1.65 14.55
C LYS A 295 -11.96 1.20 14.40
N MET A 296 -11.35 1.40 13.23
CA MET A 296 -9.95 1.06 13.00
C MET A 296 -9.04 1.91 13.89
N VAL A 297 -9.21 3.23 13.89
CA VAL A 297 -8.41 4.16 14.71
C VAL A 297 -8.54 3.83 16.20
N ALA A 298 -9.73 3.45 16.67
CA ALA A 298 -9.93 3.01 18.05
C ALA A 298 -9.21 1.69 18.39
N ALA A 299 -9.09 0.78 17.42
CA ALA A 299 -8.44 -0.52 17.61
C ALA A 299 -6.92 -0.49 17.35
N MET A 300 -6.41 0.52 16.65
CA MET A 300 -4.98 0.65 16.33
C MET A 300 -4.12 0.67 17.60
N PRO A 301 -2.97 -0.05 17.60
CA PRO A 301 -1.98 0.08 18.65
C PRO A 301 -1.44 1.51 18.77
N GLN A 302 -1.15 1.94 19.99
CA GLN A 302 -0.45 3.18 20.26
C GLN A 302 0.87 3.25 19.46
N GLY A 303 1.07 4.32 18.71
CA GLY A 303 2.27 4.52 17.89
C GLY A 303 2.30 3.75 16.56
N ALA A 304 1.28 2.95 16.24
CA ALA A 304 1.10 2.39 14.90
C ALA A 304 0.81 3.50 13.88
N HIS A 305 1.05 3.21 12.61
CA HIS A 305 0.90 4.18 11.52
C HIS A 305 -0.27 3.85 10.59
N MET A 306 -0.83 4.91 10.00
CA MET A 306 -1.78 4.78 8.88
C MET A 306 -1.23 5.57 7.69
N LEU A 307 -0.98 4.87 6.58
CA LEU A 307 -0.55 5.47 5.31
C LEU A 307 -1.75 5.54 4.37
N VAL A 308 -2.08 6.75 3.93
CA VAL A 308 -3.13 6.98 2.93
C VAL A 308 -2.48 7.63 1.73
N VAL A 309 -2.65 7.01 0.57
CA VAL A 309 -2.25 7.55 -0.73
C VAL A 309 -3.42 7.38 -1.67
N ASP A 310 -3.95 8.45 -2.23
CA ASP A 310 -5.04 8.36 -3.21
C ASP A 310 -4.99 9.52 -4.20
N SER A 311 -5.80 9.45 -5.26
CA SER A 311 -5.82 10.44 -6.34
C SER A 311 -6.06 11.87 -5.81
N ALA A 312 -5.19 12.83 -6.15
CA ALA A 312 -5.34 14.24 -5.77
C ALA A 312 -6.27 15.03 -6.72
N GLY A 313 -7.37 14.40 -7.14
CA GLY A 313 -8.32 14.95 -8.10
C GLY A 313 -9.74 15.04 -7.54
N SER A 314 -10.70 15.36 -8.41
CA SER A 314 -12.11 15.50 -8.05
C SER A 314 -12.75 14.22 -7.49
N PHE A 315 -12.12 13.06 -7.65
CA PHE A 315 -12.56 11.81 -7.01
C PHE A 315 -12.47 11.84 -5.49
N SER A 316 -11.61 12.69 -4.94
CA SER A 316 -11.48 12.88 -3.49
C SER A 316 -12.41 13.96 -2.94
N ASN A 317 -13.21 14.60 -3.79
CA ASN A 317 -14.19 15.58 -3.35
C ASN A 317 -15.39 14.86 -2.72
N LEU A 318 -15.63 15.15 -1.45
CA LEU A 318 -16.76 14.67 -0.69
C LEU A 318 -17.68 15.84 -0.32
N ARG A 319 -18.97 15.68 -0.59
CA ARG A 319 -19.98 16.65 -0.17
C ARG A 319 -20.42 16.39 1.27
N VAL A 320 -20.27 17.41 2.12
CA VAL A 320 -20.73 17.42 3.52
C VAL A 320 -21.61 18.65 3.70
N GLY A 321 -22.93 18.42 3.70
CA GLY A 321 -23.93 19.48 3.62
C GLY A 321 -23.80 20.25 2.30
N GLU A 322 -23.56 21.55 2.41
CA GLU A 322 -23.38 22.45 1.25
C GLU A 322 -21.92 22.62 0.82
N ARG A 323 -20.97 22.11 1.60
CA ARG A 323 -19.54 22.28 1.33
C ARG A 323 -18.92 21.00 0.76
N THR A 324 -17.87 21.20 -0.03
CA THR A 324 -17.05 20.13 -0.60
C THR A 324 -15.71 20.12 0.11
N TYR A 325 -15.27 18.94 0.54
CA TYR A 325 -14.01 18.73 1.23
C TYR A 325 -13.22 17.64 0.52
N MET A 326 -11.90 17.68 0.62
CA MET A 326 -11.09 16.54 0.23
C MET A 326 -11.23 15.44 1.29
N VAL A 327 -11.30 14.18 0.85
CA VAL A 327 -11.55 13.02 1.72
C VAL A 327 -10.58 12.94 2.91
N TYR A 328 -9.30 13.26 2.68
CA TYR A 328 -8.28 13.25 3.73
C TYR A 328 -8.57 14.26 4.84
N MET A 329 -9.29 15.35 4.56
CA MET A 329 -9.63 16.35 5.57
C MET A 329 -10.50 15.73 6.67
N LEU A 330 -11.28 14.69 6.39
CA LEU A 330 -12.04 14.00 7.43
C LEU A 330 -11.13 13.25 8.40
N LEU A 331 -10.04 12.67 7.91
CA LEU A 331 -9.06 11.95 8.71
C LEU A 331 -8.16 12.92 9.48
N ASP A 332 -7.80 14.06 8.87
CA ASP A 332 -6.98 15.12 9.49
C ASP A 332 -7.61 15.70 10.77
N HIS A 333 -8.94 15.59 10.94
CA HIS A 333 -9.66 16.07 12.12
C HIS A 333 -9.82 15.01 13.23
N LEU A 334 -9.34 13.78 13.04
CA LEU A 334 -9.41 12.74 14.06
C LEU A 334 -8.38 13.00 15.15
N LYS A 335 -8.86 13.28 16.37
CA LYS A 335 -8.01 13.66 17.52
C LYS A 335 -7.05 12.57 17.97
N ASP A 336 -7.34 11.31 17.63
CA ASP A 336 -6.54 10.14 17.93
C ASP A 336 -5.39 9.92 16.93
N LEU A 337 -5.30 10.74 15.88
CA LEU A 337 -4.26 10.64 14.87
C LEU A 337 -3.43 11.92 14.84
N GLU A 338 -2.11 11.75 14.88
CA GLU A 338 -1.15 12.81 14.62
C GLU A 338 -0.67 12.71 13.18
N ILE A 339 -0.65 13.83 12.46
CA ILE A 339 -0.10 13.90 11.11
C ILE A 339 1.42 13.93 11.20
N VAL A 340 2.07 12.84 10.78
CA VAL A 340 3.54 12.72 10.69
C VAL A 340 4.05 13.33 9.39
N TYR A 341 3.33 13.12 8.30
CA TYR A 341 3.64 13.69 7.00
C TYR A 341 2.35 13.92 6.19
N GLN A 342 2.33 14.99 5.41
CA GLN A 342 1.23 15.27 4.49
C GLN A 342 1.72 16.01 3.25
N ASP A 343 1.12 15.70 2.12
CA ASP A 343 1.14 16.52 0.91
C ASP A 343 -0.21 16.39 0.20
N ASP A 344 -0.75 17.50 -0.25
CA ASP A 344 -2.09 17.57 -0.84
C ASP A 344 -2.11 17.14 -2.31
N ALA A 345 -0.97 17.25 -3.02
CA ALA A 345 -0.89 16.87 -4.42
C ALA A 345 0.55 16.75 -4.94
N ILE A 346 1.05 15.52 -5.06
CA ILE A 346 2.34 15.18 -5.65
C ILE A 346 2.13 14.47 -6.99
N TRP A 347 3.02 14.74 -7.95
CA TRP A 347 3.13 13.95 -9.17
C TRP A 347 4.21 12.88 -9.02
N TYR A 348 3.80 11.62 -9.03
CA TYR A 348 4.68 10.49 -9.28
C TYR A 348 4.93 10.34 -10.78
N ARG A 349 6.20 10.36 -11.18
CA ARG A 349 6.64 10.11 -12.55
C ARG A 349 7.34 8.75 -12.60
N CYS A 350 6.86 7.85 -13.46
CA CYS A 350 7.55 6.59 -13.67
C CYS A 350 8.99 6.87 -14.15
N PRO A 351 10.00 6.15 -13.63
CA PRO A 351 11.40 6.42 -13.98
C PRO A 351 11.66 6.33 -15.48
N PRO A 352 12.46 7.25 -16.07
CA PRO A 352 12.79 7.18 -17.48
C PRO A 352 13.70 5.98 -17.77
N GLY A 353 13.63 5.44 -19.00
CA GLY A 353 14.52 4.37 -19.46
C GLY A 353 14.17 2.96 -18.98
N VAL A 354 13.10 2.79 -18.21
CA VAL A 354 12.55 1.48 -17.88
C VAL A 354 11.71 0.92 -19.02
N THR A 355 11.63 -0.40 -19.11
CA THR A 355 10.87 -1.12 -20.14
C THR A 355 9.79 -2.00 -19.51
N TYR A 356 8.58 -1.89 -20.02
CA TYR A 356 7.44 -2.74 -19.67
C TYR A 356 6.55 -2.97 -20.91
N PRO A 357 5.85 -4.12 -21.05
CA PRO A 357 5.03 -4.41 -22.22
C PRO A 357 3.86 -3.43 -22.46
N LEU A 358 3.42 -2.74 -21.41
CA LEU A 358 2.32 -1.77 -21.45
C LEU A 358 2.80 -0.39 -21.02
N LYS A 359 2.07 0.64 -21.44
CA LYS A 359 2.31 2.03 -21.02
C LYS A 359 2.23 2.14 -19.50
N LEU A 360 3.31 2.58 -18.87
CA LEU A 360 3.34 2.94 -17.47
C LEU A 360 2.66 4.30 -17.27
N GLU A 361 1.83 4.41 -16.23
CA GLU A 361 1.06 5.62 -15.94
C GLU A 361 1.73 6.44 -14.84
N ASN A 362 1.82 7.75 -15.08
CA ASN A 362 2.15 8.70 -14.02
C ASN A 362 0.92 8.93 -13.15
N MET A 363 1.13 9.22 -11.87
CA MET A 363 0.03 9.36 -10.91
C MET A 363 0.12 10.70 -10.21
N ARG A 364 -1.01 11.40 -10.10
CA ARG A 364 -1.14 12.55 -9.20
C ARG A 364 -1.89 12.12 -7.96
N HIS A 365 -1.27 12.18 -6.80
CA HIS A 365 -1.85 11.67 -5.57
C HIS A 365 -1.61 12.63 -4.40
N PHE A 366 -2.48 12.58 -3.40
CA PHE A 366 -2.18 13.13 -2.08
C PHE A 366 -1.58 12.02 -1.24
N ILE A 367 -0.89 12.39 -0.17
CA ILE A 367 -0.35 11.46 0.81
C ILE A 367 -0.59 11.98 2.21
N ARG A 368 -0.91 11.04 3.11
CA ARG A 368 -0.98 11.25 4.55
C ARG A 368 -0.31 10.08 5.25
N ILE A 369 0.57 10.40 6.19
CA ILE A 369 1.11 9.44 7.14
C ILE A 369 0.67 9.90 8.52
N TYR A 370 -0.21 9.12 9.14
CA TYR A 370 -0.67 9.36 10.50
C TYR A 370 0.04 8.43 11.48
N ARG A 371 0.17 8.87 12.73
CA ARG A 371 0.57 8.06 13.88
C ARG A 371 -0.56 8.04 14.90
N LYS A 372 -0.90 6.86 15.42
CA LYS A 372 -1.89 6.71 16.50
C LYS A 372 -1.34 7.28 17.82
N LEU A 373 -2.10 8.24 18.36
CA LEU A 373 -1.85 8.94 19.64
C LEU A 373 -2.38 8.21 20.86
#